data_AF-D3F145-F1
#
_entry.id   AF-D3F145-F1
#
_cell.length_a   1.000
_cell.length_b   1.000
_cell.length_c   1.000
_cell.angle_alpha   90.00
_cell.angle_beta   90.00
_cell.angle_gamma   90.00
#
_symmetry.space_group_name_H-M   'P 1'
#
loop_
_entity.id
_entity.type
_entity.pdbx_description
1 polymer ?
#
loop_
_entity_poly.entity_id
_entity_poly.type
_entity_poly.pdbx_seq_one_letter_code
_entity_poly.pdbx_strand_id
1 'polypeptide(L)'
;MDTLLIVVLVILGILLLLALIGAVAATRRNRAGAESFTASLTAVDRQLAHATAEDHGWERKTLDAAARAAFAEHRPGVEPAALELTQIVDEPGTDSDLAIYRIATAETTTRLTLGRRDGEWYAKAVEDER
;
A
#
# COMPACT_ATOMS: atom_id res chain seq x y z
N MET A 1 44.47 -54.11 -11.89
CA MET A 1 43.57 -52.94 -11.83
C MET A 1 42.70 -52.98 -13.06
N ASP A 2 41.40 -53.19 -12.87
CA ASP A 2 40.48 -53.39 -13.98
C ASP A 2 40.30 -52.06 -14.72
N THR A 3 40.58 -52.05 -16.02
CA THR A 3 40.51 -50.86 -16.88
C THR A 3 39.16 -50.15 -16.77
N LEU A 4 38.08 -50.91 -16.54
CA LEU A 4 36.74 -50.41 -16.24
C LEU A 4 36.68 -49.49 -15.00
N LEU A 5 37.38 -49.85 -13.93
CA LEU A 5 37.40 -49.06 -12.69
C LEU A 5 38.14 -47.73 -12.90
N ILE A 6 39.21 -47.73 -13.69
CA ILE A 6 39.94 -46.51 -14.07
C ILE A 6 39.03 -45.60 -14.90
N VAL A 7 38.33 -46.14 -15.89
CA VAL A 7 37.42 -45.37 -16.76
C VAL A 7 36.29 -44.73 -15.93
N VAL A 8 35.68 -45.49 -15.02
CA VAL A 8 34.61 -44.97 -14.14
C VAL A 8 35.13 -43.84 -13.24
N LEU A 9 36.32 -43.99 -12.65
CA LEU A 9 36.92 -42.94 -11.82
C LEU A 9 37.22 -41.65 -12.61
N VAL A 10 37.70 -41.78 -13.85
CA VAL A 10 37.95 -40.63 -14.72
C VAL A 10 36.65 -39.91 -15.06
N ILE A 11 35.59 -40.65 -15.43
CA ILE A 11 34.28 -40.06 -15.72
C ILE A 11 33.71 -39.36 -14.48
N LEU A 12 33.79 -40.00 -13.31
CA LEU A 12 33.33 -39.42 -12.06
C LEU A 12 34.11 -38.14 -11.71
N GLY A 13 35.43 -38.14 -11.93
CA GLY A 13 36.28 -36.97 -11.74
C GLY A 13 35.88 -35.81 -12.66
N ILE A 14 35.58 -36.09 -13.93
CA ILE A 14 35.12 -35.08 -14.89
C ILE A 14 33.74 -34.53 -14.47
N LEU A 15 32.81 -35.39 -14.07
CA LEU A 15 31.48 -34.96 -13.61
C LEU A 15 31.56 -34.09 -12.35
N LEU A 16 32.41 -34.46 -11.39
CA LEU A 16 32.67 -33.64 -10.20
C LEU A 16 33.26 -32.28 -10.56
N LEU A 17 34.21 -32.25 -11.49
CA LEU A 17 34.81 -30.99 -11.97
C LEU A 17 33.76 -30.08 -12.63
N LEU A 18 32.91 -30.64 -13.49
CA LEU A 18 31.82 -29.89 -14.12
C LEU A 18 30.81 -29.37 -13.10
N ALA A 19 30.46 -30.18 -12.09
CA ALA A 19 29.56 -29.77 -11.02
C ALA A 19 30.14 -28.61 -10.19
N LEU A 20 31.43 -28.65 -9.85
CA LEU A 20 32.14 -27.58 -9.13
C LEU A 20 32.17 -26.28 -9.93
N ILE A 21 32.51 -26.35 -11.22
CA ILE A 21 32.52 -25.19 -12.11
C ILE A 21 31.11 -24.58 -12.24
N GLY A 22 30.10 -25.43 -12.42
CA GLY A 22 28.70 -25.00 -12.49
C GLY A 22 28.22 -24.31 -11.21
N ALA A 23 28.56 -24.85 -10.04
CA ALA A 23 28.20 -24.26 -8.75
C ALA A 23 28.84 -22.88 -8.52
N VAL A 24 30.11 -22.72 -8.88
CA VAL A 24 30.80 -21.42 -8.78
C VAL A 24 30.21 -20.38 -9.74
N ALA A 25 29.87 -20.80 -10.97
CA ALA A 25 29.23 -19.90 -11.94
C ALA A 25 27.82 -19.47 -11.48
N ALA A 26 27.02 -20.40 -10.97
CA ALA A 26 25.67 -20.13 -10.48
C ALA A 26 25.67 -19.20 -9.25
N THR A 27 26.55 -19.44 -8.28
CA THR A 27 26.66 -18.61 -7.07
C THR A 27 27.07 -17.17 -7.40
N ARG A 28 28.02 -16.97 -8.33
CA ARG A 28 28.40 -15.64 -8.80
C ARG A 28 27.24 -14.89 -9.47
N ARG A 29 26.51 -15.58 -10.35
CA ARG A 29 25.36 -14.99 -11.06
C ARG A 29 24.22 -14.63 -10.11
N ASN A 30 23.94 -15.49 -9.12
CA ASN A 30 22.91 -15.22 -8.11
C ASN A 30 23.28 -14.04 -7.20
N ARG A 31 24.55 -13.88 -6.82
CA ARG A 31 25.00 -12.72 -6.02
C ARG A 31 24.84 -11.41 -6.79
N ALA A 32 25.19 -11.38 -8.07
CA ALA A 32 24.98 -10.20 -8.91
C ALA A 32 23.49 -9.84 -9.04
N GLY A 33 22.61 -10.83 -9.14
CA GLY A 33 21.16 -10.60 -9.14
C GLY A 33 20.62 -10.11 -7.79
N ALA A 34 21.11 -10.67 -6.68
CA ALA A 34 20.68 -10.29 -5.34
C ALA A 34 20.96 -8.81 -5.03
N GLU A 35 22.14 -8.30 -5.41
CA GLU A 35 22.49 -6.89 -5.20
C GLU A 35 21.56 -5.95 -5.98
N SER A 36 21.28 -6.25 -7.26
CA SER A 36 20.34 -5.45 -8.06
C SER A 36 18.91 -5.48 -7.49
N PHE A 37 18.46 -6.63 -6.97
CA PHE A 37 17.14 -6.77 -6.38
C PHE A 37 17.02 -5.97 -5.08
N THR A 38 18.02 -6.06 -4.20
CA THR A 38 18.06 -5.25 -2.98
C THR A 38 18.08 -3.76 -3.30
N ALA A 39 18.85 -3.32 -4.29
CA ALA A 39 18.89 -1.92 -4.71
C ALA A 39 17.50 -1.42 -5.20
N SER A 40 16.79 -2.23 -5.99
CA SER A 40 15.42 -1.93 -6.43
C SER A 40 14.44 -1.83 -5.26
N LEU A 41 14.52 -2.75 -4.29
CA LEU A 41 13.68 -2.68 -3.09
C LEU A 41 13.95 -1.41 -2.28
N THR A 42 15.21 -1.06 -2.04
CA THR A 42 15.57 0.17 -1.31
C THR A 42 15.14 1.44 -2.06
N ALA A 43 15.08 1.41 -3.39
CA ALA A 43 14.55 2.53 -4.17
C ALA A 43 13.03 2.65 -4.01
N VAL A 44 12.30 1.53 -4.06
CA VAL A 44 10.85 1.49 -3.82
C VAL A 44 10.52 1.93 -2.40
N ASP A 45 11.23 1.44 -1.38
CA ASP A 45 11.01 1.84 0.02
C ASP A 45 11.20 3.35 0.22
N ARG A 46 12.20 3.95 -0.45
CA ARG A 46 12.41 5.41 -0.41
C ARG A 46 11.29 6.17 -1.09
N GLN A 47 10.75 5.67 -2.20
CA GLN A 47 9.61 6.28 -2.88
C GLN A 47 8.35 6.20 -2.01
N LEU A 48 8.10 5.06 -1.37
CA LEU A 48 7.00 4.88 -0.43
C LEU A 48 7.14 5.82 0.78
N ALA A 49 8.33 5.89 1.38
CA ALA A 49 8.59 6.78 2.50
C ALA A 49 8.38 8.26 2.14
N HIS A 50 8.77 8.67 0.92
CA HIS A 50 8.51 10.02 0.42
C HIS A 50 7.01 10.28 0.23
N ALA A 51 6.29 9.35 -0.40
CA ALA A 51 4.84 9.45 -0.58
C ALA A 51 4.11 9.52 0.76
N THR A 52 4.52 8.74 1.77
CA THR A 52 3.95 8.79 3.13
C THR A 52 4.25 10.11 3.85
N ALA A 53 5.44 10.71 3.64
CA ALA A 53 5.80 11.97 4.27
C ALA A 53 5.03 13.17 3.69
N GLU A 54 4.49 13.05 2.48
CA GLU A 54 3.73 14.11 1.81
C GLU A 54 2.22 13.99 2.01
N ASP A 55 1.70 12.80 2.37
CA ASP A 55 0.26 12.58 2.50
C ASP A 55 -0.26 12.70 3.95
N HIS A 56 -0.48 13.94 4.37
CA HIS A 56 -1.21 14.26 5.61
C HIS A 56 -2.72 14.45 5.40
N GLY A 57 -3.26 14.08 4.23
CA GLY A 57 -4.67 14.35 3.89
C GLY A 57 -5.68 13.68 4.81
N TRP A 58 -5.28 12.59 5.47
CA TRP A 58 -6.15 11.80 6.35
C TRP A 58 -6.09 12.21 7.82
N GLU A 59 -5.45 13.34 8.13
CA GLU A 59 -5.46 13.86 9.49
C GLU A 59 -6.90 14.03 10.00
N ARG A 60 -7.18 13.45 11.17
CA ARG A 60 -8.52 13.41 11.74
C ARG A 60 -9.16 14.79 11.86
N LYS A 61 -8.35 15.81 12.16
CA LYS A 61 -8.82 17.21 12.26
C LYS A 61 -9.30 17.76 10.92
N THR A 62 -8.57 17.49 9.84
CA THR A 62 -8.90 17.92 8.48
C THR A 62 -10.18 17.25 8.00
N LEU A 63 -10.27 15.93 8.21
CA LEU A 63 -11.46 15.14 7.87
C LEU A 63 -12.69 15.59 8.66
N ASP A 64 -12.57 15.78 9.98
CA ASP A 64 -13.69 16.22 10.82
C ASP A 64 -14.16 17.64 10.45
N ALA A 65 -13.23 18.53 10.09
CA ALA A 65 -13.57 19.88 9.62
C ALA A 65 -14.30 19.84 8.27
N ALA A 66 -13.81 19.04 7.32
CA ALA A 66 -14.46 18.86 6.02
C ALA A 66 -15.85 18.22 6.17
N ALA A 67 -15.99 17.21 7.04
CA ALA A 67 -17.26 16.56 7.33
C ALA A 67 -18.30 17.53 7.91
N ARG A 68 -17.88 18.38 8.86
CA ARG A 68 -18.77 19.42 9.43
C ARG A 68 -19.17 20.46 8.38
N ALA A 69 -18.23 20.93 7.56
CA ALA A 69 -18.51 21.90 6.51
C ALA A 69 -19.50 21.34 5.48
N ALA A 70 -19.24 20.12 4.98
CA ALA A 70 -20.11 19.42 4.05
C ALA A 70 -21.51 19.16 4.64
N PHE A 71 -21.58 18.77 5.91
CA PHE A 71 -22.87 18.55 6.57
C PHE A 71 -23.65 19.86 6.75
N ALA A 72 -23.00 20.95 7.16
CA ALA A 72 -23.63 22.25 7.32
C ALA A 72 -24.14 22.84 6.00
N GLU A 73 -23.45 22.59 4.89
CA GLU A 73 -23.92 22.96 3.54
C GLU A 73 -25.19 22.19 3.16
N HIS A 74 -25.25 20.90 3.50
CA HIS A 74 -26.40 20.06 3.19
C HIS A 74 -27.60 20.29 4.14
N ARG A 75 -27.33 20.58 5.41
CA ARG A 75 -28.32 20.87 6.46
C ARG A 75 -28.00 22.16 7.22
N PRO A 76 -28.30 23.33 6.64
CA PRO A 76 -28.01 24.61 7.28
C PRO A 76 -28.73 24.74 8.62
N GLY A 77 -27.96 25.10 9.66
CA GLY A 77 -28.49 25.37 11.01
C GLY A 77 -28.75 24.14 11.87
N VAL A 78 -28.42 22.93 11.40
CA VAL A 78 -28.49 21.70 12.21
C VAL A 78 -27.09 21.34 12.67
N GLU A 79 -26.86 21.34 13.99
CA GLU A 79 -25.59 20.94 14.57
C GLU A 79 -25.52 19.41 14.80
N PRO A 80 -24.43 18.74 14.40
CA PRO A 80 -24.19 17.34 14.74
C PRO A 80 -24.09 17.13 16.26
N ALA A 81 -24.87 16.20 16.80
CA ALA A 81 -24.72 15.73 18.17
C ALA A 81 -23.51 14.80 18.30
N ALA A 82 -23.23 13.99 17.27
CA ALA A 82 -22.05 13.16 17.18
C ALA A 82 -21.54 13.06 15.74
N LEU A 83 -20.21 13.01 15.60
CA LEU A 83 -19.51 12.87 14.33
C LEU A 83 -18.57 11.66 14.41
N GLU A 84 -18.96 10.55 13.81
CA GLU A 84 -18.23 9.29 13.88
C GLU A 84 -17.66 8.93 12.51
N LEU A 85 -16.34 8.96 12.37
CA LEU A 85 -15.67 8.39 11.21
C LEU A 85 -15.75 6.86 11.31
N THR A 86 -16.50 6.23 10.41
CA THR A 86 -16.75 4.79 10.43
C THR A 86 -15.82 4.01 9.52
N GLN A 87 -15.39 4.60 8.40
CA GLN A 87 -14.53 3.93 7.43
C GLN A 87 -13.66 4.93 6.65
N ILE A 88 -12.42 4.53 6.39
CA ILE A 88 -11.55 5.15 5.37
C ILE A 88 -11.33 4.09 4.28
N VAL A 89 -11.46 4.50 3.01
CA VAL A 89 -11.10 3.69 1.85
C VAL A 89 -9.93 4.37 1.17
N ASP A 90 -8.80 3.66 1.15
CA ASP A 90 -7.55 4.07 0.52
C ASP A 90 -7.39 3.27 -0.79
N GLU A 91 -7.46 3.97 -1.92
CA GLU A 91 -7.24 3.39 -3.25
C GLU A 91 -5.89 3.87 -3.79
N PRO A 92 -5.18 3.08 -4.63
CA PRO A 92 -3.90 3.50 -5.20
C PRO A 92 -3.98 4.87 -5.91
N GLY A 93 -3.31 5.87 -5.34
CA GLY A 93 -3.40 7.27 -5.75
C GLY A 93 -3.75 8.17 -4.56
N THR A 94 -3.98 9.46 -4.78
CA THR A 94 -4.43 10.40 -3.73
C THR A 94 -5.82 10.99 -3.99
N ASP A 95 -6.36 10.83 -5.20
CA ASP A 95 -7.60 11.46 -5.66
C ASP A 95 -8.81 10.52 -5.67
N SER A 96 -8.66 9.33 -5.08
CA SER A 96 -9.73 8.34 -4.98
C SER A 96 -10.10 7.98 -3.55
N ASP A 97 -9.50 8.66 -2.57
CA ASP A 97 -9.72 8.36 -1.15
C ASP A 97 -11.15 8.69 -0.75
N LEU A 98 -11.72 7.84 0.10
CA LEU A 98 -13.04 8.07 0.69
C LEU A 98 -12.95 8.06 2.20
N ALA A 99 -13.68 8.97 2.83
CA ALA A 99 -13.93 8.96 4.27
C ALA A 99 -15.43 8.93 4.51
N ILE A 100 -15.91 7.90 5.22
CA ILE A 100 -17.32 7.69 5.50
C ILE A 100 -17.57 8.03 6.96
N TYR A 101 -18.49 8.96 7.15
CA TYR A 101 -18.96 9.43 8.44
C TYR A 101 -20.39 8.97 8.69
N ARG A 102 -20.66 8.65 9.94
CA ARG A 102 -21.99 8.57 10.53
C ARG A 102 -22.17 9.82 11.39
N ILE A 103 -23.16 10.63 11.02
CA ILE A 103 -23.47 11.90 11.67
C ILE A 103 -24.81 11.75 12.37
N ALA A 104 -24.82 11.81 13.69
CA ALA A 104 -26.05 11.79 14.47
C ALA A 104 -26.47 13.22 14.79
N THR A 105 -27.74 13.52 14.59
CA THR A 105 -28.42 14.73 15.04
C THR A 105 -29.44 14.38 16.12
N ALA A 106 -30.14 15.37 16.66
CA ALA A 106 -31.23 15.12 17.61
C ALA A 106 -32.38 14.28 17.01
N GLU A 107 -32.54 14.29 15.68
CA GLU A 107 -33.71 13.73 15.01
C GLU A 107 -33.38 12.53 14.12
N THR A 108 -32.21 12.53 13.48
CA THR A 108 -31.85 11.55 12.44
C THR A 108 -30.37 11.20 12.48
N THR A 109 -30.03 10.05 11.91
CA THR A 109 -28.65 9.67 11.60
C THR A 109 -28.43 9.73 10.10
N THR A 110 -27.33 10.32 9.67
CA THR A 110 -26.99 10.50 8.25
C THR A 110 -25.61 9.92 7.99
N ARG A 111 -25.49 9.14 6.93
CA ARG A 111 -24.22 8.70 6.37
C ARG A 111 -23.71 9.73 5.38
N LEU A 112 -22.54 10.31 5.68
CA LEU A 112 -21.84 11.25 4.80
C LEU A 112 -20.61 10.55 4.22
N THR A 113 -20.50 10.49 2.90
CA THR A 113 -19.29 10.03 2.21
C THR A 113 -18.55 11.25 1.68
N LEU A 114 -17.35 11.48 2.17
CA LEU A 114 -16.40 12.43 1.60
C LEU A 114 -15.56 11.73 0.54
N GLY A 115 -15.30 12.41 -0.57
CA GLY A 115 -14.26 12.04 -1.54
C GLY A 115 -13.12 13.03 -1.50
N ARG A 116 -11.93 12.60 -1.93
CA ARG A 116 -10.77 13.48 -2.08
C ARG A 116 -10.51 13.77 -3.56
N ARG A 117 -10.18 15.02 -3.89
CA ARG A 117 -9.76 15.42 -5.23
C ARG A 117 -8.86 16.64 -5.14
N ASP A 118 -7.74 16.63 -5.87
CA ASP A 118 -6.78 17.75 -5.90
C ASP A 118 -6.29 18.12 -4.48
N GLY A 119 -6.23 17.13 -3.58
CA GLY A 119 -5.86 17.32 -2.17
C GLY A 119 -6.96 17.85 -1.26
N GLU A 120 -8.14 18.20 -1.79
CA GLU A 120 -9.28 18.71 -1.01
C GLU A 120 -10.38 17.64 -0.81
N TRP A 121 -11.07 17.74 0.32
CA TRP A 121 -12.20 16.87 0.66
C TRP A 121 -13.51 17.51 0.24
N TYR A 122 -14.37 16.75 -0.45
CA TYR A 122 -15.68 17.20 -0.91
C TYR A 122 -16.77 16.19 -0.57
N ALA A 123 -18.02 16.67 -0.45
CA ALA A 123 -19.17 15.80 -0.24
C ALA A 123 -19.47 14.97 -1.50
N LYS A 124 -19.25 13.66 -1.44
CA LYS A 124 -19.53 12.74 -2.55
C LYS A 124 -20.95 12.18 -2.48
N ALA A 125 -21.43 11.85 -1.29
CA ALA A 125 -22.80 11.36 -1.06
C ALA A 125 -23.28 11.67 0.35
N VAL A 126 -24.58 11.94 0.50
CA VAL A 126 -25.26 12.14 1.78
C VAL A 126 -26.52 11.29 1.78
N GLU A 127 -26.64 10.37 2.72
CA GLU A 127 -27.72 9.38 2.79
C GLU A 127 -28.29 9.36 4.20
N ASP A 128 -29.61 9.50 4.34
CA ASP A 128 -30.26 9.36 5.64
C ASP A 128 -30.46 7.89 5.99
N GLU A 129 -30.00 7.51 7.18
CA GLU A 129 -30.29 6.22 7.75
C GLU A 129 -31.56 6.36 8.62
N ARG A 130 -32.63 5.68 8.20
CA ARG A 130 -33.92 5.61 8.92
C ARG A 130 -33.88 4.62 10.06
#